data_AF-T1AXU5-F1
#
_entry.id   AF-T1AXU5-F1
#
_cell.length_a   1.000
_cell.length_b   1.000
_cell.length_c   1.000
_cell.angle_alpha   90.00
_cell.angle_beta   90.00
_cell.angle_gamma   90.00
#
_symmetry.space_group_name_H-M   'P 1'
#
loop_
_entity.id
_entity.type
_entity.pdbx_description
1 polymer ?
#
loop_
_entity_poly.entity_id
_entity_poly.type
_entity_poly.pdbx_seq_one_letter_code
_entity_poly.pdbx_strand_id
1 'polypeptide(L)'
;MRQLQVRAPIRFELTAVHLDQKQPGFPTPILVEYLVHLGIPHVIIEQDTFRVVARVIPEGRNRCGLCSRLRRGALYEWARRNGYHKIALGHHQDDLLETF
;
A
#
# COMPACT_ATOMS: atom_id res chain seq x y z
N MET A 1 -14.92 -0.63 7.85
CA MET A 1 -14.79 0.59 7.00
C MET A 1 -16.10 0.97 6.30
N ARG A 2 -16.78 0.10 5.52
CA ARG A 2 -18.11 0.43 4.96
C ARG A 2 -19.19 0.71 6.01
N GLN A 3 -19.23 -0.07 7.10
CA GLN A 3 -20.09 0.23 8.25
C GLN A 3 -19.77 1.59 8.91
N LEU A 4 -18.53 2.08 8.76
CA LEU A 4 -18.11 3.37 9.28
C LEU A 4 -18.67 4.52 8.40
N GLN A 5 -18.76 4.35 7.08
CA GLN A 5 -19.40 5.33 6.19
C GLN A 5 -20.89 5.54 6.51
N VAL A 6 -21.59 4.49 6.97
CA VAL A 6 -23.01 4.57 7.34
C VAL A 6 -23.21 5.26 8.70
N ARG A 7 -22.24 5.15 9.61
CA ARG A 7 -22.37 5.59 11.02
C ARG A 7 -21.60 6.88 11.34
N ALA A 8 -20.65 7.29 10.52
CA ALA A 8 -19.83 8.45 10.80
C ALA A 8 -20.64 9.74 10.60
N PRO A 9 -20.43 10.78 11.44
CA PRO A 9 -21.07 12.09 11.28
C PRO A 9 -20.51 12.89 10.10
N ILE A 10 -19.66 12.30 9.27
CA ILE A 10 -19.00 12.95 8.12
C ILE A 10 -19.21 12.11 6.85
N ARG A 11 -19.37 12.80 5.72
CA ARG A 11 -19.39 12.15 4.41
C ARG A 11 -17.96 11.95 3.93
N PHE A 12 -17.63 10.74 3.51
CA PHE A 12 -16.33 10.43 2.92
C PHE A 12 -16.44 9.27 1.93
N GLU A 13 -15.56 9.31 0.93
CA GLU A 13 -15.38 8.22 -0.03
C GLU A 13 -14.21 7.33 0.41
N LEU A 14 -14.24 6.08 -0.01
CA LEU A 14 -13.21 5.09 0.29
C LEU A 14 -12.79 4.40 -1.00
N THR A 15 -11.48 4.39 -1.22
CA THR A 15 -10.84 3.63 -2.30
C THR A 15 -9.75 2.79 -1.69
N ALA A 16 -9.77 1.49 -1.95
CA ALA A 16 -8.67 0.61 -1.59
C ALA A 16 -7.52 0.84 -2.57
N VAL A 17 -6.29 0.94 -2.07
CA VAL A 17 -5.13 1.15 -2.92
C VAL A 17 -4.08 0.12 -2.58
N HIS A 18 -3.56 -0.56 -3.60
CA HIS A 18 -2.43 -1.45 -3.49
C HIS A 18 -1.27 -0.91 -4.32
N LEU A 19 -0.06 -0.94 -3.75
CA LEU A 19 1.18 -0.64 -4.46
C LEU A 19 1.84 -1.95 -4.88
N ASP A 20 1.75 -2.28 -6.16
CA ASP A 20 2.52 -3.37 -6.76
C ASP A 20 3.97 -2.89 -6.97
N GLN A 21 4.85 -3.43 -6.12
CA GLN A 21 6.26 -3.10 -6.07
C GLN A 21 7.13 -3.89 -7.05
N LYS A 22 6.49 -4.76 -7.86
CA LYS A 22 7.15 -5.76 -8.72
C LYS A 22 8.07 -6.70 -7.94
N GLN A 23 7.65 -7.03 -6.71
CA GLN A 23 8.32 -8.06 -5.90
C GLN A 23 8.26 -9.40 -6.64
N PRO A 24 9.39 -10.11 -6.81
CA PRO A 24 9.39 -11.42 -7.44
C PRO A 24 8.43 -12.38 -6.72
N GLY A 25 7.54 -13.02 -7.49
CA GLY A 25 6.59 -14.01 -6.97
C GLY A 25 5.36 -13.44 -6.25
N PHE A 26 5.17 -12.12 -6.19
CA PHE A 26 3.94 -11.56 -5.61
C PHE A 26 2.73 -11.84 -6.52
N PRO A 27 1.63 -12.43 -6.01
CA PRO A 27 0.51 -12.85 -6.84
C PRO A 27 -0.49 -11.70 -7.05
N THR A 28 -0.12 -10.67 -7.80
CA THR A 28 -1.01 -9.53 -8.12
C THR A 28 -2.38 -9.97 -8.66
N PRO A 29 -2.49 -10.96 -9.57
CA PRO A 29 -3.79 -11.40 -10.09
C PRO A 29 -4.74 -11.91 -9.00
N ILE A 30 -4.23 -12.69 -8.04
CA ILE A 30 -5.04 -13.24 -6.93
C ILE A 30 -5.59 -12.11 -6.06
N LEU A 31 -4.77 -11.10 -5.77
CA LEU A 31 -5.22 -9.93 -5.01
C LEU A 31 -6.34 -9.18 -5.74
N VAL A 32 -6.18 -8.96 -7.05
CA VAL A 32 -7.19 -8.26 -7.87
C VAL A 32 -8.49 -9.06 -7.88
N GLU A 33 -8.44 -10.36 -8.15
CA GLU A 33 -9.61 -11.25 -8.14
C GLU A 33 -10.34 -11.20 -6.79
N TYR A 34 -9.59 -11.25 -5.68
CA TYR A 34 -10.17 -11.16 -4.34
C TYR A 34 -10.87 -9.82 -4.09
N LEU A 35 -10.25 -8.70 -4.47
CA LEU A 35 -10.84 -7.36 -4.32
C LEU A 35 -12.09 -7.16 -5.18
N VAL A 36 -12.10 -7.72 -6.40
CA VAL A 36 -13.27 -7.77 -7.28
C VAL A 36 -14.39 -8.59 -6.64
N HIS A 37 -14.08 -9.77 -6.09
CA HIS A 37 -15.08 -10.62 -5.45
C HIS A 37 -15.74 -9.95 -4.23
N LEU A 38 -14.97 -9.18 -3.47
CA LEU A 38 -15.50 -8.38 -2.35
C LEU A 38 -16.30 -7.14 -2.80
N GLY A 39 -16.33 -6.84 -4.09
CA GLY A 39 -16.98 -5.65 -4.66
C GLY A 39 -16.38 -4.35 -4.14
N ILE A 40 -15.09 -4.33 -3.77
CA ILE A 40 -14.40 -3.17 -3.21
C ILE A 40 -13.80 -2.34 -4.36
N PRO A 41 -14.17 -1.06 -4.52
CA PRO A 41 -13.48 -0.15 -5.42
C PRO A 41 -12.00 -0.09 -5.03
N HIS A 42 -11.13 -0.40 -5.98
CA HIS A 42 -9.70 -0.47 -5.73
C HIS A 42 -8.88 0.07 -6.90
N VAL A 43 -7.65 0.47 -6.59
CA VAL A 43 -6.65 0.94 -7.55
C VAL A 43 -5.34 0.21 -7.28
N ILE A 44 -4.71 -0.28 -8.35
CA ILE A 44 -3.35 -0.81 -8.31
C ILE A 44 -2.42 0.28 -8.83
N ILE A 45 -1.46 0.69 -8.02
CA ILE A 45 -0.35 1.56 -8.42
C ILE A 45 0.83 0.64 -8.71
N GLU A 46 1.37 0.73 -9.92
CA GLU A 46 2.55 -0.06 -10.28
C GLU A 46 3.81 0.79 -10.21
N GLN A 47 4.80 0.30 -9.45
CA GLN A 47 6.12 0.93 -9.39
C GLN A 47 7.17 -0.10 -9.02
N ASP A 48 8.19 -0.28 -9.86
CA ASP A 48 9.28 -1.25 -9.59
C ASP A 48 10.27 -0.70 -8.55
N THR A 49 9.84 -0.66 -7.29
CA THR A 49 10.69 -0.28 -6.17
C THR A 49 11.66 -1.41 -5.81
N PHE A 50 11.32 -2.66 -6.13
CA PHE A 50 12.19 -3.82 -5.89
C PHE A 50 13.55 -3.65 -6.56
N ARG A 51 13.59 -3.38 -7.87
CA ARG A 51 14.86 -3.21 -8.60
C ARG A 51 15.64 -1.98 -8.13
N VAL A 52 14.95 -0.91 -7.75
CA VAL A 52 15.59 0.29 -7.19
C VAL A 52 16.31 -0.06 -5.88
N VAL A 53 15.63 -0.75 -4.96
CA VAL A 53 16.22 -1.15 -3.69
C VAL A 53 17.37 -2.14 -3.90
N ALA A 54 17.19 -3.15 -4.76
CA ALA A 54 18.22 -4.15 -5.06
C ALA A 54 19.48 -3.53 -5.69
N ARG A 55 19.33 -2.46 -6.49
CA ARG A 55 20.46 -1.73 -7.08
C ARG A 55 21.21 -0.87 -6.06
N VAL A 56 20.49 -0.26 -5.11
CA VAL A 56 21.06 0.70 -4.15
C VAL A 56 21.62 0.00 -2.90
N ILE A 57 20.98 -1.07 -2.45
CA ILE A 57 21.31 -1.79 -1.22
C ILE A 57 21.81 -3.19 -1.59
N PRO A 58 23.10 -3.49 -1.34
CA PRO A 58 23.67 -4.81 -1.58
C PRO A 58 22.89 -5.93 -0.89
N GLU A 59 23.01 -7.14 -1.41
CA GLU A 59 22.48 -8.34 -0.75
C GLU A 59 23.06 -8.52 0.65
N GLY A 60 22.26 -9.09 1.56
CA GLY A 60 22.63 -9.26 2.97
C GLY A 60 22.54 -8.00 3.83
N ARG A 61 22.21 -6.83 3.27
CA ARG A 61 21.99 -5.57 4.01
C ARG A 61 20.50 -5.29 4.19
N ASN A 62 20.15 -4.55 5.26
CA ASN A 62 18.76 -4.19 5.55
C ASN A 62 18.18 -3.29 4.44
N ARG A 63 17.11 -3.77 3.79
CA ARG A 63 16.39 -3.10 2.69
C ARG A 63 15.16 -2.30 3.14
N CYS A 64 14.68 -2.54 4.35
CA CYS A 64 13.39 -2.03 4.84
C CYS A 64 13.35 -0.51 4.87
N GLY A 65 14.45 0.15 5.24
CA GLY A 65 14.52 1.61 5.33
C GLY A 65 14.25 2.33 4.01
N LEU A 66 14.87 1.89 2.91
CA LEU A 66 14.65 2.48 1.58
C LEU A 66 13.30 2.05 1.00
N CYS A 67 12.96 0.76 1.11
CA CYS A 67 11.68 0.22 0.67
C CYS A 67 10.50 0.98 1.30
N SER A 68 10.51 1.16 2.62
CA SER A 68 9.46 1.88 3.37
C SER A 68 9.30 3.34 2.92
N ARG A 69 10.42 4.03 2.66
CA ARG A 69 10.42 5.40 2.11
C ARG A 69 9.80 5.47 0.72
N LEU A 70 10.20 4.57 -0.18
CA LEU A 70 9.66 4.52 -1.54
C LEU A 70 8.16 4.20 -1.54
N ARG A 71 7.73 3.22 -0.74
CA ARG A 71 6.31 2.84 -0.59
C ARG A 71 5.45 4.02 -0.16
N ARG A 72 5.84 4.72 0.91
CA ARG A 72 5.10 5.88 1.39
C ARG A 72 5.10 7.01 0.38
N GLY A 73 6.25 7.31 -0.24
CA GLY A 73 6.34 8.33 -1.29
C GLY A 73 5.34 8.10 -2.42
N ALA A 74 5.30 6.87 -2.96
CA ALA A 74 4.38 6.49 -4.03
C ALA A 74 2.90 6.67 -3.64
N LEU A 75 2.53 6.17 -2.46
CA LEU A 75 1.16 6.26 -1.95
C LEU A 75 0.74 7.71 -1.69
N TYR A 76 1.63 8.52 -1.12
CA TYR A 76 1.36 9.91 -0.80
C TYR A 76 1.25 10.76 -2.06
N GLU A 77 2.13 10.52 -3.04
CA GLU A 77 2.09 11.20 -4.32
C GLU A 77 0.81 10.89 -5.09
N TRP A 78 0.41 9.61 -5.13
CA TRP A 78 -0.85 9.20 -5.74
C TRP A 78 -2.06 9.82 -5.03
N ALA A 79 -2.11 9.74 -3.69
CA ALA A 79 -3.19 10.31 -2.90
C ALA A 79 -3.35 11.81 -3.17
N ARG A 80 -2.24 12.55 -3.13
CA ARG A 80 -2.22 14.00 -3.41
C ARG A 80 -2.69 14.32 -4.83
N ARG A 81 -2.22 13.57 -5.83
CA ARG A 81 -2.63 13.76 -7.24
C ARG A 81 -4.12 13.51 -7.48
N ASN A 82 -4.73 12.63 -6.69
CA ASN A 82 -6.14 12.25 -6.82
C ASN A 82 -7.06 12.91 -5.78
N GLY A 83 -6.58 13.95 -5.07
CA GLY A 83 -7.41 14.73 -4.14
C GLY A 83 -7.74 14.03 -2.82
N TYR A 84 -7.05 12.95 -2.46
CA TYR A 84 -7.22 12.32 -1.15
C TYR A 84 -6.49 13.11 -0.07
N HIS A 85 -7.19 13.40 1.03
CA HIS A 85 -6.67 14.18 2.15
C HIS A 85 -6.26 13.32 3.36
N LYS A 86 -6.60 12.02 3.34
CA LYS A 86 -6.29 11.06 4.42
C LYS A 86 -5.93 9.71 3.82
N ILE A 87 -4.97 9.03 4.44
CA ILE A 87 -4.56 7.67 4.09
C ILE A 87 -4.59 6.83 5.36
N ALA A 88 -5.31 5.71 5.32
CA ALA A 88 -5.23 4.70 6.35
C ALA A 88 -4.29 3.58 5.85
N LEU A 89 -3.14 3.43 6.50
CA LEU A 89 -2.20 2.37 6.19
C LEU A 89 -2.45 1.21 7.15
N GLY A 90 -2.71 0.01 6.61
CA GLY A 90 -2.73 -1.22 7.39
C GLY A 90 -1.30 -1.57 7.80
N HIS A 91 -0.96 -1.31 9.05
CA HIS A 91 0.17 -1.94 9.72
C HIS A 91 -0.43 -3.15 10.44
N HIS A 92 -0.09 -4.37 10.03
CA HIS A 92 -0.53 -5.51 10.82
C HIS A 92 0.12 -5.42 12.20
N GLN A 93 -0.60 -5.91 13.20
CA GLN A 93 -0.31 -5.89 14.62
C GLN A 93 1.06 -6.50 15.00
N ASP A 94 1.75 -7.15 14.05
CA ASP A 94 3.07 -7.75 14.24
C ASP A 94 4.24 -6.75 14.06
N ASP A 95 4.02 -5.59 13.42
CA ASP A 95 5.07 -4.56 13.21
C ASP A 95 5.44 -3.78 14.50
N LEU A 96 4.72 -4.00 15.62
CA LEU A 96 4.96 -3.30 16.89
C LEU A 96 5.96 -4.02 17.81
N LEU A 97 6.30 -5.28 17.50
CA LEU A 97 7.25 -6.09 18.29
C LEU A 97 8.70 -6.00 17.80
N GLU A 98 8.93 -5.55 16.56
CA GLU A 98 10.28 -5.35 16.00
C GLU A 98 10.76 -3.90 16.18
N THR A 99 10.67 -3.38 17.40
CA THR A 99 11.34 -2.12 17.76
C THR A 99 11.97 -2.26 19.15
N PHE A 100 13.03 -3.06 19.26
CA PHE A 100 14.00 -3.04 20.36
C PHE A 100 15.40 -3.33 19.85
#